data_AF-A0A7S3T6Q3-F1
#
_entry.id   AF-A0A7S3T6Q3-F1
#
_cell.length_a   1.000
_cell.length_b   1.000
_cell.length_c   1.000
_cell.angle_alpha   90.00
_cell.angle_beta   90.00
_cell.angle_gamma   90.00
#
_symmetry.space_group_name_H-M   'P 1'
#
loop_
_entity.id
_entity.type
_entity.pdbx_description
1 polymer ?
#
loop_
_entity_poly.entity_id
_entity_poly.type
_entity_poly.pdbx_seq_one_letter_code
_entity_poly.pdbx_strand_id
1 'polypeptide(L)'
;GGGQSNYAAANSCLDALGVSRRVRGQASSSVQWGPWADVGMAAGSSINSRIVAAGFGLIGLAQGISAFRASLMSHCPSVMSLLIISWRTYLALPPVVPALLE
;
A
#
# COMPACT_ATOMS: atom_id res chain seq x y z
N GLY A 1 -5.19 9.29 -12.60
CA GLY A 1 -3.89 8.85 -12.05
C GLY A 1 -2.93 8.67 -13.20
N GLY A 2 -1.88 9.49 -13.26
CA GLY A 2 -0.81 9.38 -14.26
C GLY A 2 0.42 10.04 -13.64
N GLY A 3 1.54 9.32 -13.61
CA GLY A 3 2.78 9.81 -12.98
C GLY A 3 3.41 8.87 -11.94
N GLN A 4 2.84 7.68 -11.71
CA GLN A 4 3.39 6.69 -10.79
C GLN A 4 3.76 5.36 -11.48
N SER A 5 3.81 5.31 -12.82
CA SER A 5 4.12 4.06 -13.55
C SER A 5 5.49 3.50 -13.19
N ASN A 6 6.52 4.34 -13.15
CA ASN A 6 7.88 3.92 -12.79
C ASN A 6 7.96 3.48 -11.33
N TYR A 7 7.28 4.21 -10.43
CA TYR A 7 7.21 3.85 -9.01
C TYR A 7 6.48 2.53 -8.80
N ALA A 8 5.35 2.32 -9.48
CA ALA A 8 4.60 1.08 -9.46
C ALA A 8 5.43 -0.09 -9.99
N ALA A 9 6.11 0.07 -11.15
CA ALA A 9 6.96 -0.96 -11.72
C ALA A 9 8.11 -1.37 -10.76
N ALA A 10 8.76 -0.39 -10.13
CA ALA A 10 9.81 -0.65 -9.16
C ALA A 10 9.29 -1.42 -7.93
N ASN A 11 8.15 -1.01 -7.37
CA ASN A 11 7.57 -1.70 -6.20
C ASN A 11 7.06 -3.10 -6.57
N SER A 12 6.44 -3.29 -7.74
CA SER A 12 6.05 -4.63 -8.22
C SER A 12 7.24 -5.56 -8.41
N CYS A 13 8.43 -5.04 -8.73
CA CYS A 13 9.66 -5.84 -8.79
C CYS A 13 10.06 -6.36 -7.40
N LEU A 14 9.90 -5.56 -6.34
CA LEU A 14 10.15 -6.00 -4.96
C LEU A 14 9.17 -7.11 -4.53
N ASP A 15 7.91 -7.01 -4.92
CA ASP A 15 6.92 -8.05 -4.66
C ASP A 15 7.29 -9.37 -5.33
N ALA A 16 7.63 -9.31 -6.62
CA ALA A 16 8.05 -10.48 -7.39
C ALA A 16 9.32 -11.11 -6.81
N LEU A 17 10.28 -10.28 -6.37
CA LEU A 17 11.49 -10.75 -5.69
C LEU A 17 11.16 -11.47 -4.39
N GLY A 18 10.23 -10.93 -3.58
CA GLY A 18 9.80 -11.54 -2.34
C GLY A 18 9.19 -12.92 -2.56
N VAL A 19 8.29 -13.02 -3.54
CA VAL A 19 7.69 -14.31 -3.94
C VAL A 19 8.76 -15.30 -4.40
N SER A 20 9.69 -14.86 -5.26
CA SER A 20 10.79 -15.71 -5.75
C SER A 20 11.66 -16.27 -4.63
N ARG A 21 11.96 -15.46 -3.61
CA ARG A 21 12.71 -15.90 -2.42
C ARG A 21 11.96 -16.95 -1.62
N ARG A 22 10.65 -16.76 -1.39
CA ARG A 22 9.82 -17.72 -0.65
C ARG A 22 9.71 -19.07 -1.36
N VAL A 23 9.60 -19.08 -2.69
CA VAL A 23 9.62 -20.32 -3.50
C VAL A 23 10.95 -21.08 -3.35
N ARG A 24 12.05 -20.37 -3.11
CA ARG A 24 13.38 -20.97 -2.86
C ARG A 24 13.64 -21.32 -1.39
N GLY A 25 12.60 -21.30 -0.53
CA GLY A 25 12.73 -21.59 0.90
C GLY A 25 13.41 -20.49 1.72
N GLN A 26 13.59 -19.29 1.15
CA GLN A 26 14.23 -18.17 1.84
C GLN A 26 13.18 -17.28 2.52
N ALA A 27 13.55 -16.73 3.68
CA ALA A 27 12.73 -15.73 4.36
C ALA A 27 12.63 -14.46 3.51
N SER A 28 11.40 -14.02 3.27
CA SER A 28 11.11 -12.75 2.61
C SER A 28 9.69 -12.28 2.93
N SER A 29 9.52 -10.96 2.90
CA SER A 29 8.27 -10.25 3.13
C SER A 29 8.33 -8.93 2.34
N SER A 30 7.34 -8.69 1.51
CA SER A 30 7.13 -7.41 0.82
C SER A 30 5.83 -6.78 1.34
N VAL A 31 5.88 -5.51 1.70
CA VAL A 31 4.71 -4.78 2.18
C VAL A 31 4.46 -3.57 1.29
N GLN A 32 3.31 -3.56 0.61
CA GLN A 32 2.81 -2.40 -0.10
C GLN A 32 2.14 -1.44 0.88
N TRP A 33 2.89 -0.41 1.25
CA TRP A 33 2.42 0.63 2.16
C TRP A 33 1.59 1.68 1.43
N GLY A 34 0.44 2.01 2.01
CA GLY A 34 -0.23 3.27 1.77
C GLY A 34 0.57 4.48 2.29
N PRO A 35 0.01 5.69 2.14
CA PRO A 35 0.68 6.92 2.54
C PRO A 35 0.81 7.03 4.06
N TRP A 36 1.97 7.46 4.55
CA TRP A 36 2.25 7.66 5.98
C TRP A 36 1.93 9.10 6.39
N ALA A 37 1.36 9.27 7.59
CA ALA A 37 0.82 10.56 8.03
C ALA A 37 1.89 11.63 8.31
N ASP A 38 2.84 11.31 9.17
CA ASP A 38 3.68 12.31 9.85
C ASP A 38 5.12 12.39 9.31
N VAL A 39 5.58 11.34 8.62
CA VAL A 39 6.95 11.24 8.11
C VAL A 39 7.01 10.53 6.75
N GLY A 40 8.10 10.76 6.03
CA GLY A 40 8.37 10.08 4.76
C GLY A 40 7.76 10.78 3.54
N MET A 41 7.65 10.03 2.44
CA MET A 41 7.38 10.58 1.10
C MET A 41 6.01 11.26 0.95
N ALA A 42 5.05 10.97 1.84
CA ALA A 42 3.69 11.51 1.78
C ALA A 42 3.43 12.66 2.77
N ALA A 43 4.33 12.93 3.73
CA ALA A 43 4.07 13.80 4.88
C ALA A 43 3.89 15.31 4.55
N GLY A 44 4.09 15.72 3.29
CA GLY A 44 3.83 17.09 2.87
C GLY A 44 2.34 17.44 2.94
N SER A 45 2.00 18.58 3.54
CA SER A 45 0.59 18.98 3.78
C SER A 45 -0.27 19.04 2.51
N SER A 46 0.29 19.53 1.40
CA SER A 46 -0.38 19.57 0.10
C SER A 46 -0.53 18.20 -0.58
N ILE A 47 0.36 17.26 -0.25
CA ILE A 47 0.30 15.86 -0.73
C ILE A 47 -0.77 15.12 0.07
N ASN A 48 -0.76 15.26 1.40
CA ASN A 48 -1.76 14.69 2.30
C ASN A 48 -3.18 15.12 1.93
N SER A 49 -3.42 16.41 1.65
CA SER A 49 -4.76 16.89 1.27
C SER A 49 -5.27 16.27 -0.03
N ARG A 50 -4.42 16.12 -1.05
CA ARG A 50 -4.76 15.45 -2.32
C ARG A 50 -5.04 13.96 -2.12
N ILE A 51 -4.24 13.28 -1.31
CA ILE A 51 -4.39 11.87 -0.97
C ILE A 51 -5.72 11.61 -0.26
N VAL A 52 -6.03 12.42 0.76
CA VAL A 52 -7.29 12.33 1.51
C VAL A 52 -8.49 12.67 0.65
N ALA A 53 -8.41 13.69 -0.19
CA ALA A 53 -9.46 14.01 -1.17
C ALA A 53 -9.70 12.87 -2.17
N ALA A 54 -8.67 12.07 -2.47
CA ALA A 54 -8.78 10.88 -3.30
C ALA A 54 -9.32 9.64 -2.55
N GLY A 55 -9.72 9.78 -1.29
CA GLY A 55 -10.28 8.70 -0.47
C GLY A 55 -9.25 7.81 0.24
N PHE A 56 -7.96 8.14 0.20
CA PHE A 56 -6.93 7.42 0.95
C PHE A 56 -6.75 8.02 2.34
N GLY A 57 -6.76 7.18 3.36
CA GLY A 57 -6.34 7.54 4.71
C GLY A 57 -4.82 7.46 4.87
N LEU A 58 -4.31 8.11 5.92
CA LEU A 58 -2.90 8.14 6.25
C LEU A 58 -2.57 7.13 7.35
N ILE A 59 -1.51 6.36 7.16
CA ILE A 59 -0.99 5.37 8.10
C ILE A 59 -0.29 6.11 9.23
N GLY A 60 -0.81 5.95 10.45
CA GLY A 60 -0.14 6.34 11.66
C GLY A 60 0.86 5.28 12.13
N LEU A 61 1.74 5.66 13.07
CA LEU A 61 2.80 4.80 13.57
C LEU A 61 2.27 3.49 14.19
N ALA A 62 1.16 3.55 14.94
CA ALA A 62 0.56 2.38 15.58
C ALA A 62 0.07 1.35 14.55
N GLN A 63 -0.57 1.80 13.48
CA GLN A 63 -0.99 0.92 12.38
C GLN A 63 0.21 0.35 11.63
N GLY A 64 1.22 1.19 11.34
CA GLY A 64 2.46 0.77 10.68
C GLY A 64 3.22 -0.31 11.45
N ILE A 65 3.41 -0.13 12.76
CA ILE A 65 4.07 -1.12 13.63
C ILE A 65 3.27 -2.42 13.66
N SER A 66 1.94 -2.37 13.71
CA SER A 66 1.10 -3.56 13.75
C SER A 66 1.21 -4.38 12.47
N ALA A 67 1.16 -3.73 11.30
CA ALA A 67 1.35 -4.41 10.01
C ALA A 67 2.78 -4.92 9.83
N PHE A 68 3.80 -4.19 10.29
CA PHE A 68 5.17 -4.66 10.27
C PHE A 68 5.37 -5.92 11.13
N ARG A 69 4.76 -5.98 12.32
CA ARG A 69 4.79 -7.20 13.14
C ARG A 69 4.09 -8.36 12.44
N ALA A 70 2.93 -8.11 11.82
CA ALA A 70 2.23 -9.12 11.03
C ALA A 70 3.08 -9.64 9.86
N SER A 71 3.91 -8.77 9.25
CA SER A 71 4.80 -9.13 8.14
C SER A 71 6.02 -9.97 8.51
N LEU A 72 6.27 -10.14 9.81
CA LEU A 72 7.35 -10.98 10.35
C LEU A 72 6.85 -12.34 10.86
N MET A 73 5.52 -12.57 10.86
CA MET A 73 4.94 -13.82 11.34
C MET A 73 5.22 -14.97 10.37
N SER A 74 5.50 -16.16 10.89
CA SER A 74 5.90 -17.34 10.10
C SER A 74 4.88 -17.78 9.03
N HIS A 75 3.62 -17.39 9.16
CA HIS A 75 2.52 -17.79 8.25
C HIS A 75 1.97 -16.62 7.44
N CYS A 76 2.68 -15.49 7.42
CA CYS A 76 2.25 -14.37 6.61
C CYS A 76 2.43 -14.66 5.11
N PRO A 77 1.57 -14.09 4.25
CA PRO A 77 1.82 -14.04 2.82
C PRO A 77 3.17 -13.41 2.50
N SER A 78 3.75 -13.77 1.36
CA SER A 78 5.00 -13.18 0.86
C SER A 78 4.85 -11.69 0.52
N VAL A 79 3.65 -11.29 0.12
CA VAL A 79 3.28 -9.92 -0.25
C VAL A 79 2.00 -9.57 0.48
N MET A 80 1.99 -8.42 1.14
CA MET A 80 0.81 -7.89 1.81
C MET A 80 0.69 -6.39 1.57
N SER A 81 -0.50 -5.84 1.78
CA SER A 81 -0.75 -4.41 1.62
C SER A 81 -1.40 -3.86 2.86
N LEU A 82 -0.96 -2.68 3.31
CA LEU A 82 -1.68 -1.87 4.28
C LEU A 82 -2.08 -0.58 3.59
N LEU A 83 -3.36 -0.47 3.22
CA LEU A 83 -3.97 0.76 2.74
C LEU A 83 -5.19 1.08 3.58
N ILE A 84 -5.35 2.35 3.93
CA ILE A 84 -6.55 2.86 4.56
C ILE A 84 -7.36 3.54 3.46
N ILE A 85 -8.57 3.08 3.18
CA ILE A 85 -9.40 3.57 2.08
C ILE A 85 -10.81 3.88 2.59
N SER A 86 -11.27 5.09 2.34
CA SER A 86 -12.70 5.43 2.34
C SER A 86 -13.28 4.99 1.01
N TRP A 87 -13.81 3.77 0.96
CA TRP A 87 -14.35 3.19 -0.29
C TRP A 87 -15.44 4.06 -0.90
N ARG A 88 -16.31 4.67 -0.09
CA ARG A 88 -17.32 5.63 -0.55
C ARG A 88 -16.68 6.78 -1.34
N THR A 89 -15.61 7.38 -0.82
CA THR A 89 -14.93 8.51 -1.47
C THR A 89 -14.16 8.03 -2.70
N TYR A 90 -13.43 6.92 -2.58
CA TYR A 90 -12.59 6.39 -3.64
C TYR A 90 -13.43 5.95 -4.86
N LEU A 91 -14.54 5.24 -4.64
CA LEU A 91 -15.40 4.74 -5.70
C LEU A 91 -16.28 5.82 -6.35
N ALA A 92 -16.40 7.00 -5.73
CA ALA A 92 -17.05 8.15 -6.34
C ALA A 92 -16.17 8.88 -7.37
N LEU A 93 -14.87 8.58 -7.44
CA LEU A 93 -13.91 9.22 -8.35
C LEU A 93 -13.87 8.62 -9.77
N PRO A 94 -13.81 7.29 -9.97
CA PRO A 94 -13.76 6.73 -11.31
C PRO A 94 -15.13 6.84 -12.00
N PRO A 95 -15.16 7.04 -13.33
CA PRO A 95 -16.41 7.12 -14.09
C PRO A 95 -17.17 5.79 -14.16
N VAL A 96 -16.48 4.68 -13.92
CA VAL A 96 -17.02 3.32 -13.84
C VAL A 96 -16.35 2.62 -12.66
N VAL A 97 -17.14 2.08 -11.74
CA VAL A 97 -16.62 1.23 -10.67
C VAL A 97 -16.36 -0.16 -11.25
N PRO A 98 -15.17 -0.76 -11.05
CA PRO A 98 -14.95 -2.14 -11.48
C PRO A 98 -15.93 -3.08 -10.79
N ALA A 99 -16.50 -4.05 -11.52
CA ALA A 99 -17.51 -4.98 -10.98
C ALA A 99 -17.08 -5.77 -9.73
N LEU A 100 -15.77 -5.89 -9.49
CA LEU A 100 -15.23 -6.51 -8.26
C LEU A 100 -15.38 -5.63 -7.01
N LEU A 101 -15.65 -4.34 -7.19
CA LEU A 101 -15.72 -3.31 -6.15
C LEU A 101 -17.09 -2.61 -6.07
N GLU A 102 -18.08 -3.07 -6.85
CA GLU A 102 -19.50 -2.72 -6.67
C GLU A 102 -20.10 -3.46 -5.46
#